data_AF-A0A6L8A898-F1
#
_entry.id   AF-A0A6L8A898-F1
#
_cell.length_a   1.000
_cell.length_b   1.000
_cell.length_c   1.000
_cell.angle_alpha   90.00
_cell.angle_beta   90.00
_cell.angle_gamma   90.00
#
_symmetry.space_group_name_H-M   'P 1'
#
loop_
_entity.id
_entity.type
_entity.pdbx_description
1 polymer ?
#
loop_
_entity_poly.entity_id
_entity_poly.type
_entity_poly.pdbx_seq_one_letter_code
_entity_poly.pdbx_strand_id
1 'polypeptide(L)'
;MAQQADAAVAHNVAFDRPWFGRPPLPPLPLPRICTCDDVVWPLRLNLKPKPSLRDLTLAHGIPVWATHRALTDCTDLAQILSRCTDLEGLLLEARQPRQLYKAKVGYEQRHLAKAAGFHWNSLAPGAWARRLSAVQRERLSFPVELVNESNG
;
A
#
# COMPACT_ATOMS: atom_id res chain seq x y z
N MET A 1 -11.10 -19.69 -10.99
CA MET A 1 -10.67 -18.86 -9.84
C MET A 1 -9.99 -17.57 -10.27
N ALA A 2 -8.72 -17.52 -10.68
CA ALA A 2 -8.05 -16.23 -10.97
C ALA A 2 -8.71 -15.42 -12.10
N GLN A 3 -9.18 -16.09 -13.18
CA GLN A 3 -9.85 -15.43 -14.30
C GLN A 3 -11.23 -14.85 -13.97
N GLN A 4 -11.78 -15.15 -12.79
CA GLN A 4 -13.08 -14.68 -12.32
C GLN A 4 -12.95 -13.64 -11.20
N ALA A 5 -11.72 -13.29 -10.80
CA ALA A 5 -11.48 -12.31 -9.75
C ALA A 5 -11.40 -10.90 -10.33
N ASP A 6 -11.85 -9.90 -9.58
CA ASP A 6 -11.78 -8.49 -9.98
C ASP A 6 -10.40 -7.86 -9.76
N ALA A 7 -9.61 -8.43 -8.84
CA ALA A 7 -8.28 -7.99 -8.48
C ALA A 7 -7.47 -9.10 -7.82
N ALA A 8 -6.15 -8.97 -7.84
CA ALA A 8 -5.23 -9.75 -7.02
C ALA A 8 -4.73 -8.89 -5.86
N VAL A 9 -4.74 -9.43 -4.64
CA VAL A 9 -4.27 -8.73 -3.45
C VAL A 9 -2.99 -9.41 -2.95
N ALA A 10 -1.96 -8.64 -2.66
CA ALA A 10 -0.73 -9.13 -2.05
C ALA A 10 -0.15 -8.11 -1.07
N HIS A 11 0.65 -8.60 -0.13
CA HIS A 11 1.41 -7.73 0.76
C HIS A 11 2.79 -7.48 0.15
N ASN A 12 3.05 -6.25 -0.28
CA ASN A 12 4.22 -5.85 -1.08
C ASN A 12 4.22 -6.42 -2.52
N VAL A 13 3.23 -6.03 -3.33
CA VAL A 13 3.06 -6.46 -4.75
C VAL A 13 4.33 -6.31 -5.59
N ALA A 14 5.20 -5.34 -5.29
CA ALA A 14 6.44 -5.14 -6.03
C ALA A 14 7.38 -6.36 -5.94
N PHE A 15 7.32 -7.12 -4.83
CA PHE A 15 8.07 -8.34 -4.64
C PHE A 15 7.48 -9.51 -5.46
N ASP A 16 6.16 -9.69 -5.44
CA ASP A 16 5.48 -10.79 -6.15
C ASP A 16 5.49 -10.58 -7.67
N ARG A 17 5.46 -9.33 -8.12
CA ARG A 17 5.18 -9.00 -9.52
C ARG A 17 6.13 -9.65 -10.53
N PRO A 18 7.46 -9.66 -10.35
CA PRO A 18 8.41 -10.21 -11.32
C PRO A 18 8.30 -11.72 -11.53
N TRP A 19 7.67 -12.46 -10.61
CA TRP A 19 7.56 -13.91 -10.69
C TRP A 19 6.45 -14.38 -11.65
N PHE A 20 5.43 -13.55 -11.89
CA PHE A 20 4.34 -13.88 -12.81
C PHE A 20 4.73 -13.64 -14.27
N GLY A 21 4.23 -14.49 -15.17
CA GLY A 21 4.57 -14.45 -16.59
C GLY A 21 5.81 -15.26 -16.96
N ARG A 22 6.33 -16.06 -16.00
CA ARG A 22 7.46 -16.98 -16.18
C ARG A 22 7.06 -18.35 -15.63
N PRO A 23 7.35 -19.46 -16.31
CA PRO A 23 7.07 -20.80 -15.78
C PRO A 23 7.63 -20.97 -14.35
N PRO A 24 6.89 -21.60 -13.41
CA PRO A 24 5.57 -22.22 -13.60
C PRO A 24 4.37 -21.24 -13.46
N LEU A 25 4.60 -19.95 -13.22
CA LEU A 25 3.55 -18.97 -12.96
C LEU A 25 3.11 -18.24 -14.24
N PRO A 26 1.87 -18.44 -14.73
CA PRO A 26 1.38 -17.72 -15.89
C PRO A 26 1.27 -16.21 -15.62
N PRO A 27 1.12 -15.38 -16.67
CA PRO A 27 0.77 -13.98 -16.48
C PRO A 27 -0.51 -13.84 -15.64
N LEU A 28 -0.53 -12.84 -14.76
CA LEU A 28 -1.69 -12.50 -13.93
C LEU A 28 -2.25 -11.15 -14.40
N PRO A 29 -3.22 -11.14 -15.35
CA PRO A 29 -3.76 -9.93 -15.98
C PRO A 29 -4.85 -9.25 -15.12
N LEU A 30 -4.67 -9.27 -13.79
CA LEU A 30 -5.58 -8.64 -12.85
C LEU A 30 -4.99 -7.32 -12.33
N PRO A 31 -5.83 -6.30 -12.04
CA PRO A 31 -5.44 -5.19 -11.18
C PRO A 31 -4.83 -5.73 -9.88
N ARG A 32 -3.72 -5.14 -9.43
CA ARG A 32 -3.01 -5.59 -8.23
C ARG A 32 -3.14 -4.57 -7.12
N ILE A 33 -3.54 -5.02 -5.95
CA ILE A 33 -3.69 -4.20 -4.76
C ILE A 33 -2.59 -4.60 -3.77
N CYS A 34 -1.76 -3.63 -3.39
CA CYS A 34 -0.70 -3.80 -2.41
C CYS A 34 -1.21 -3.42 -1.02
N THR A 35 -1.29 -4.37 -0.09
CA THR A 35 -1.81 -4.06 1.25
C THR A 35 -0.89 -3.18 2.11
N CYS A 36 0.40 -3.08 1.79
CA CYS A 36 1.31 -2.19 2.51
C CYS A 36 1.43 -0.78 1.88
N ASP A 37 1.08 -0.62 0.60
CA ASP A 37 1.18 0.66 -0.11
C ASP A 37 -0.18 1.28 -0.47
N ASP A 38 -1.13 0.45 -0.90
CA ASP A 38 -2.41 0.89 -1.46
C ASP A 38 -3.51 0.93 -0.39
N VAL A 39 -3.53 0.00 0.56
CA VAL A 39 -4.58 -0.01 1.57
C VAL A 39 -4.34 1.04 2.65
N VAL A 40 -5.35 1.86 2.91
CA VAL A 40 -5.38 2.78 4.06
C VAL A 40 -6.02 2.07 5.25
N TRP A 41 -5.18 1.50 6.11
CA TRP A 41 -5.66 0.79 7.29
C TRP A 41 -6.28 1.75 8.32
N PRO A 42 -7.34 1.33 9.03
CA PRO A 42 -7.99 2.17 10.04
C PRO A 42 -7.02 2.65 11.13
N LEU A 43 -7.09 3.94 11.48
CA LEU A 43 -6.21 4.56 12.48
C LEU A 43 -6.23 3.85 13.85
N ARG A 44 -7.38 3.26 14.21
CA ARG A 44 -7.55 2.49 15.47
C ARG A 44 -6.60 1.30 15.59
N LEU A 45 -6.06 0.79 14.48
CA LEU A 45 -5.11 -0.31 14.47
C LEU A 45 -3.70 0.14 14.89
N ASN A 46 -3.45 1.46 14.98
CA ASN A 46 -2.19 2.06 15.42
C ASN A 46 -0.95 1.51 14.69
N LEU A 47 -1.10 1.29 13.38
CA LEU A 47 -0.05 0.74 12.52
C LEU A 47 0.91 1.84 12.08
N LYS A 48 2.20 1.48 11.94
CA LYS A 48 3.18 2.33 11.26
C LYS A 48 2.82 2.47 9.77
N PRO A 49 3.25 3.55 9.09
CA PRO A 49 3.20 3.61 7.63
C PRO A 49 3.91 2.39 7.01
N LYS A 50 3.29 1.77 6.00
CA LYS A 50 3.75 0.53 5.37
C LYS A 50 4.05 -0.58 6.41
N PRO A 51 3.03 -1.04 7.16
CA PRO A 51 3.25 -2.05 8.20
C PRO A 51 3.75 -3.35 7.56
N SER A 52 4.55 -4.12 8.32
CA SER A 52 4.87 -5.49 7.93
C SER A 52 3.60 -6.35 7.97
N LEU A 53 3.57 -7.45 7.21
CA LEU A 53 2.45 -8.39 7.26
C LEU A 53 2.23 -8.88 8.69
N ARG A 54 3.31 -9.20 9.41
CA ARG A 54 3.27 -9.60 10.81
C ARG A 54 2.59 -8.56 11.71
N ASP A 55 2.99 -7.29 11.63
CA ASP A 55 2.40 -6.24 12.46
C ASP A 55 0.92 -6.02 12.11
N LEU A 56 0.57 -6.11 10.83
CA LEU A 56 -0.81 -6.04 10.36
C LEU A 56 -1.64 -7.22 10.89
N THR A 57 -1.13 -8.44 10.81
CA THR A 57 -1.78 -9.66 11.33
C THR A 57 -2.04 -9.53 12.84
N LEU A 58 -1.03 -9.09 13.60
CA LEU A 58 -1.16 -8.87 15.05
C LEU A 58 -2.16 -7.78 15.40
N ALA A 59 -2.18 -6.66 14.67
CA ALA A 59 -3.15 -5.58 14.89
C ALA A 59 -4.61 -6.01 14.64
N HIS A 60 -4.81 -7.05 13.82
CA HIS A 60 -6.11 -7.68 13.61
C HIS A 60 -6.42 -8.81 14.61
N GLY A 61 -5.59 -8.99 15.65
CA GLY A 61 -5.79 -10.00 16.69
C GLY A 61 -5.57 -11.43 16.20
N ILE A 62 -4.81 -11.62 15.12
CA ILE A 62 -4.49 -12.93 14.56
C ILE A 62 -3.13 -13.38 15.09
N PRO A 63 -3.00 -14.58 15.66
CA PRO A 63 -1.71 -15.11 16.10
C PRO A 63 -0.84 -15.49 14.89
N VAL A 64 0.45 -15.15 14.96
CA VAL A 64 1.44 -15.45 13.92
C VAL A 64 2.30 -16.63 14.37
N TRP A 65 2.14 -17.79 13.74
CA TRP A 65 2.82 -19.04 14.11
C TRP A 65 4.04 -19.36 13.23
N ALA A 66 4.02 -18.91 11.98
CA ALA A 66 5.10 -19.07 11.02
C ALA A 66 5.07 -17.87 10.05
N THR A 67 6.22 -17.44 9.57
CA THR A 67 6.33 -16.35 8.59
C THR A 67 7.13 -16.81 7.38
N HIS A 68 7.00 -16.10 6.26
CA HIS A 68 7.80 -16.32 5.05
C HIS A 68 7.53 -17.65 4.34
N ARG A 69 6.28 -18.12 4.43
CA ARG A 69 5.77 -19.25 3.65
C ARG A 69 4.58 -18.76 2.86
N ALA A 70 4.60 -18.95 1.55
CA ALA A 70 3.57 -18.42 0.65
C ALA A 70 2.14 -18.74 1.11
N LEU A 71 1.88 -19.99 1.50
CA LEU A 71 0.55 -20.39 1.97
C LEU A 71 0.16 -19.70 3.29
N THR A 72 1.11 -19.58 4.23
CA THR A 72 0.87 -18.93 5.52
C THR A 72 0.61 -17.44 5.32
N ASP A 73 1.44 -16.76 4.51
CA ASP A 73 1.29 -15.33 4.23
C ASP A 73 -0.05 -15.03 3.52
N CYS A 74 -0.48 -15.89 2.58
CA CYS A 74 -1.80 -15.81 1.96
C CYS A 74 -2.94 -16.04 2.96
N THR A 75 -2.75 -16.98 3.91
CA THR A 75 -3.75 -17.30 4.93
C THR A 75 -3.90 -16.14 5.91
N ASP A 76 -2.80 -15.56 6.38
CA ASP A 76 -2.79 -14.37 7.22
C ASP A 76 -3.50 -13.21 6.54
N LEU A 77 -3.18 -12.97 5.26
CA LEU A 77 -3.82 -11.91 4.49
C LEU A 77 -5.33 -12.14 4.35
N ALA A 78 -5.77 -13.36 4.03
CA ALA A 78 -7.19 -13.69 3.95
C ALA A 78 -7.90 -13.48 5.30
N GLN A 79 -7.26 -13.84 6.41
CA GLN A 79 -7.79 -13.64 7.76
C GLN A 79 -7.86 -12.17 8.18
N ILE A 80 -6.93 -11.34 7.71
CA ILE A 80 -6.97 -9.88 7.90
C ILE A 80 -8.18 -9.31 7.15
N LEU A 81 -8.32 -9.65 5.86
CA LEU A 81 -9.39 -9.14 5.01
C LEU A 81 -10.77 -9.57 5.51
N SER A 82 -10.93 -10.80 6.02
CA SER A 82 -12.20 -11.27 6.58
C SER A 82 -12.63 -10.55 7.87
N ARG A 83 -11.69 -9.88 8.56
CA ARG A 83 -11.97 -9.05 9.75
C ARG A 83 -12.21 -7.58 9.41
N CYS A 84 -12.18 -7.20 8.13
CA CYS A 84 -12.49 -5.84 7.71
C CYS A 84 -14.00 -5.63 7.68
N THR A 85 -14.49 -4.64 8.45
CA THR A 85 -15.92 -4.32 8.53
C THR A 85 -16.51 -3.86 7.18
N ASP A 86 -15.72 -3.12 6.40
CA ASP A 86 -16.04 -2.70 5.04
C ASP A 86 -14.87 -3.07 4.12
N LEU A 87 -14.81 -4.34 3.74
CA LEU A 87 -13.75 -4.84 2.86
C LEU A 87 -13.87 -4.26 1.44
N GLU A 88 -15.08 -4.13 0.92
CA GLU A 88 -15.31 -3.65 -0.44
C GLU A 88 -14.87 -2.19 -0.58
N GLY A 89 -15.30 -1.31 0.32
CA GLY A 89 -14.89 0.10 0.32
C GLY A 89 -13.37 0.26 0.46
N LEU A 90 -12.74 -0.54 1.33
CA LEU A 90 -11.29 -0.58 1.50
C LEU A 90 -10.56 -0.92 0.19
N LEU A 91 -11.02 -1.94 -0.53
CA LEU A 91 -10.40 -2.37 -1.79
C LEU A 91 -10.70 -1.40 -2.94
N LEU A 92 -11.90 -0.82 -3.00
CA LEU A 92 -12.25 0.21 -3.98
C LEU A 92 -11.41 1.48 -3.80
N GLU A 93 -11.15 1.90 -2.55
CA GLU A 93 -10.24 3.01 -2.27
C GLU A 93 -8.79 2.65 -2.66
N ALA A 94 -8.35 1.44 -2.35
CA ALA A 94 -7.01 0.98 -2.69
C ALA A 94 -6.76 0.91 -4.21
N ARG A 95 -7.82 0.67 -5.01
CA ARG A 95 -7.77 0.65 -6.48
C ARG A 95 -7.75 2.04 -7.13
N GLN A 96 -7.98 3.12 -6.38
CA GLN A 96 -8.00 4.46 -6.96
C GLN A 96 -6.64 4.79 -7.59
N PRO A 97 -6.60 5.43 -8.77
CA PRO A 97 -5.36 5.80 -9.43
C PRO A 97 -4.54 6.74 -8.52
N ARG A 98 -3.23 6.54 -8.50
CA ARG A 98 -2.31 7.31 -7.67
C ARG A 98 -1.22 7.93 -8.49
N GLN A 99 -0.90 9.18 -8.17
CA GLN A 99 0.20 9.90 -8.78
C GLN A 99 1.25 10.24 -7.74
N LEU A 100 2.49 10.42 -8.19
CA LEU A 100 3.59 10.79 -7.31
C LEU A 100 3.53 12.28 -6.99
N TYR A 101 3.52 12.62 -5.70
CA TYR A 101 3.54 14.01 -5.24
C TYR A 101 4.74 14.26 -4.33
N LYS A 102 5.27 15.48 -4.38
CA LYS A 102 6.22 16.04 -3.42
C LYS A 102 5.50 16.95 -2.43
N ALA A 103 5.82 16.84 -1.14
CA ALA A 103 5.30 17.76 -0.14
C ALA A 103 5.99 19.13 -0.23
N LYS A 104 5.21 20.22 -0.27
CA LYS A 104 5.70 21.60 -0.19
C LYS A 104 5.76 22.07 1.26
N VAL A 105 6.63 21.42 2.05
CA VAL A 105 6.86 21.78 3.45
C VAL A 105 8.32 22.21 3.65
N GLY A 106 8.54 23.21 4.50
CA GLY A 106 9.88 23.62 4.92
C GLY A 106 10.51 22.59 5.87
N TYR A 107 11.81 22.74 6.14
CA TYR A 107 12.56 21.82 7.01
C TYR A 107 11.96 21.68 8.42
N GLU A 108 11.52 22.78 9.04
CA GLU A 108 10.88 22.78 10.36
C GLU A 108 9.55 22.01 10.37
N GLN A 109 8.84 22.03 9.25
CA GLN A 109 7.54 21.38 9.09
C GLN A 109 7.62 19.96 8.52
N ARG A 110 8.83 19.39 8.38
CA ARG A 110 9.04 18.02 7.84
C ARG A 110 8.25 16.94 8.58
N HIS A 111 7.94 17.17 9.86
CA HIS A 111 7.16 16.25 10.68
C HIS A 111 5.72 16.08 10.14
N LEU A 112 5.13 17.11 9.51
CA LEU A 112 3.81 17.02 8.87
C LEU A 112 3.83 16.05 7.69
N ALA A 113 4.84 16.14 6.83
CA ALA A 113 5.02 15.23 5.71
C ALA A 113 5.25 13.80 6.19
N LYS A 114 6.11 13.61 7.20
CA LYS A 114 6.36 12.29 7.81
C LYS A 114 5.09 11.69 8.42
N ALA A 115 4.32 12.48 9.17
CA ALA A 115 3.05 12.05 9.78
C ALA A 115 2.00 11.69 8.71
N ALA A 116 1.99 12.41 7.59
CA ALA A 116 1.17 12.10 6.43
C ALA A 116 1.75 10.96 5.56
N GLY A 117 2.74 10.20 6.04
CA GLY A 117 3.28 9.02 5.36
C GLY A 117 4.18 9.31 4.16
N PHE A 118 4.67 10.54 3.99
CA PHE A 118 5.70 10.83 3.00
C PHE A 118 7.05 10.28 3.46
N HIS A 119 7.90 9.96 2.49
CA HIS A 119 9.24 9.46 2.75
C HIS A 119 10.29 10.35 2.06
N TRP A 120 11.27 10.81 2.82
CA TRP A 120 12.38 11.62 2.29
C TRP A 120 13.27 10.81 1.35
N ASN A 121 13.62 11.38 0.20
CA ASN A 121 14.64 10.88 -0.72
C ASN A 121 14.42 9.41 -1.18
N SER A 122 13.18 8.96 -1.23
CA SER A 122 12.82 7.56 -1.55
C SER A 122 12.24 7.42 -2.96
N LEU A 123 11.21 8.22 -3.26
CA LEU A 123 10.52 8.24 -4.55
C LEU A 123 10.92 9.44 -5.39
N ALA A 124 11.48 10.48 -4.78
CA ALA A 124 12.01 11.63 -5.47
C ALA A 124 13.25 12.17 -4.75
N PRO A 125 14.38 12.38 -5.46
CA PRO A 125 15.59 12.89 -4.86
C PRO A 125 15.39 14.23 -4.16
N GLY A 126 15.94 14.36 -2.95
CA GLY A 126 15.91 15.61 -2.18
C GLY A 126 14.52 16.12 -1.80
N ALA A 127 13.50 15.25 -1.78
CA ALA A 127 12.13 15.63 -1.44
C ALA A 127 11.42 14.59 -0.57
N TRP A 128 10.45 15.06 0.21
CA TRP A 128 9.43 14.22 0.83
C TRP A 128 8.43 13.83 -0.25
N ALA A 129 8.33 12.55 -0.59
CA ALA A 129 7.47 12.10 -1.68
C ALA A 129 6.57 10.93 -1.27
N ARG A 130 5.38 10.88 -1.86
CA ARG A 130 4.38 9.81 -1.67
C ARG A 130 3.48 9.71 -2.90
N ARG A 131 3.03 8.49 -3.22
CA ARG A 131 1.94 8.28 -4.18
C ARG A 131 0.58 8.47 -3.50
N LEU A 132 -0.26 9.34 -4.04
CA LEU A 132 -1.56 9.70 -3.49
C LEU A 132 -2.66 9.55 -4.53
N SER A 133 -3.84 9.10 -4.11
CA SER A 133 -5.07 9.31 -4.87
C SER A 133 -5.56 10.75 -4.78
N ALA A 134 -6.50 11.14 -5.65
CA ALA A 134 -7.12 12.46 -5.60
C ALA A 134 -7.73 12.78 -4.23
N VAL A 135 -8.46 11.81 -3.66
CA VAL A 135 -9.08 11.92 -2.31
C VAL A 135 -8.03 12.08 -1.21
N GLN A 136 -6.93 11.31 -1.27
CA GLN A 136 -5.86 11.42 -0.27
C GLN A 136 -5.15 12.77 -0.34
N ARG A 137 -4.94 13.31 -1.54
CA ARG A 137 -4.35 14.63 -1.76
C ARG A 137 -5.21 15.72 -1.12
N GLU A 138 -6.53 15.66 -1.29
CA GLU A 138 -7.48 16.65 -0.76
C GLU A 138 -7.56 16.68 0.77
N ARG A 139 -7.21 15.57 1.44
CA ARG A 139 -7.20 15.46 2.91
C ARG A 139 -5.94 16.02 3.57
N LEU A 140 -4.93 16.44 2.80
CA LEU A 140 -3.68 16.94 3.36
C LEU A 140 -3.85 18.36 3.91
N SER A 141 -3.21 18.63 5.06
CA SER A 141 -3.19 19.95 5.69
C SER A 141 -2.08 20.87 5.16
N PHE A 142 -1.35 20.45 4.12
CA PHE A 142 -0.24 21.19 3.52
C PHE A 142 -0.23 20.98 2.00
N PRO A 143 0.32 21.96 1.24
CA PRO A 143 0.36 21.87 -0.21
C PRO A 143 1.29 20.75 -0.72
N VAL A 144 0.93 20.17 -1.86
CA VAL A 144 1.75 19.19 -2.57
C VAL A 144 1.88 19.54 -4.04
N GLU A 145 2.96 19.10 -4.67
CA GLU A 145 3.22 19.29 -6.09
C GLU A 145 3.27 17.95 -6.82
N LEU A 146 2.57 17.84 -7.94
CA LEU A 146 2.64 16.67 -8.80
C LEU A 146 4.06 16.55 -9.35
N VAL A 147 4.66 15.37 -9.23
CA VAL A 147 5.90 15.06 -9.92
C VAL A 147 5.53 14.63 -11.32
N ASN A 148 5.70 15.51 -12.30
CA ASN A 148 5.64 15.11 -13.70
C ASN A 148 6.77 14.10 -13.93
N GLU A 149 6.43 12.89 -14.36
CA GLU A 149 7.40 11.92 -14.87
C GLU A 149 7.93 12.43 -16.21
N SER A 150 8.75 13.49 -16.19
CA SER A 150 9.50 13.94 -17.35
C SER A 150 10.85 13.23 -17.35
N ASN A 151 10.99 12.26 -18.26
CA ASN A 151 12.20 11.54 -18.69
C ASN A 151 13.00 10.77 -17.63
N GLY A 152 12.85 9.44 -17.69
CA GLY A 152 13.89 8.45 -17.39
C GLY A 152 13.76 7.30 -18.39
#